data_AF-R7LTH3-F1
#
_entry.id   AF-R7LTH3-F1
#
_cell.length_a   1.000
_cell.length_b   1.000
_cell.length_c   1.000
_cell.angle_alpha   90.00
_cell.angle_beta   90.00
_cell.angle_gamma   90.00
#
_symmetry.space_group_name_H-M   'P 1'
#
loop_
_entity.id
_entity.type
_entity.pdbx_description
1 polymer ?
#
loop_
_entity_poly.entity_id
_entity_poly.type
_entity_poly.pdbx_seq_one_letter_code
_entity_poly.pdbx_strand_id
1 'polypeptide(L)'
;MKKYDPKYDAAGYYTSDNYWAGAKKACDELGMSLTDDSKLRRLAKKTTAEKEQLGLPTSGWFWSSTEHSAGAAYMVYFTNGETRAALNYNSSAKVLCVGD
;
A
#
# COMPACT_ATOMS: atom_id res chain seq x y z
N MET A 1 -2.42 5.87 15.73
CA MET A 1 -1.70 5.74 14.44
C MET A 1 -0.19 5.90 14.59
N LYS A 2 0.26 6.59 15.64
CA LYS A 2 1.65 6.87 16.04
C LYS A 2 2.76 5.89 15.61
N LYS A 3 2.60 4.57 15.78
CA LYS A 3 3.63 3.59 15.37
C LYS A 3 3.78 3.51 13.84
N TYR A 4 2.67 3.57 13.09
CA TYR A 4 2.61 3.24 11.66
C TYR A 4 2.50 4.47 10.74
N ASP A 5 2.01 5.59 11.28
CA ASP A 5 1.96 6.91 10.61
C ASP A 5 2.04 8.04 11.66
N PRO A 6 3.25 8.36 12.17
CA PRO A 6 3.44 9.38 13.20
C PRO A 6 3.17 10.80 12.72
N LYS A 7 3.32 11.08 11.41
CA LYS A 7 3.04 12.41 10.86
C LYS A 7 1.54 12.69 10.82
N TYR A 8 0.75 11.69 10.45
CA TYR A 8 -0.71 11.79 10.51
C TYR A 8 -1.22 11.99 11.94
N ASP A 9 -0.63 11.24 12.89
CA ASP A 9 -0.91 11.38 14.33
C ASP A 9 -0.57 12.81 14.81
N ALA A 10 0.60 13.33 14.45
CA ALA A 10 1.03 14.69 14.84
C ALA A 10 0.19 15.81 14.21
N ALA A 11 -0.29 15.62 12.98
CA ALA A 11 -1.09 16.62 12.27
C ALA A 11 -2.55 16.73 12.76
N GLY A 12 -2.97 15.84 13.66
CA GLY A 12 -4.29 15.93 14.28
C GLY A 12 -5.45 15.46 13.38
N TYR A 13 -5.15 14.71 12.31
CA TYR A 13 -6.15 14.15 11.40
C TYR A 13 -6.87 12.97 12.06
N TYR A 14 -7.68 13.20 13.09
CA TYR A 14 -8.37 12.14 13.84
C TYR A 14 -9.81 11.87 13.36
N THR A 15 -10.28 12.58 12.33
CA THR A 15 -11.68 12.48 11.89
C THR A 15 -11.95 11.32 10.94
N SER A 16 -10.91 10.59 10.50
CA SER A 16 -11.02 9.50 9.53
C SER A 16 -10.11 8.32 9.88
N ASP A 17 -10.52 7.11 9.54
CA ASP A 17 -9.65 5.93 9.59
C ASP A 17 -8.47 6.09 8.62
N ASN A 18 -7.29 5.61 9.00
CA ASN A 18 -6.11 5.62 8.14
C ASN A 18 -5.81 4.19 7.68
N TYR A 19 -6.42 3.82 6.56
CA TYR A 19 -6.32 2.50 5.92
C TYR A 19 -4.90 2.17 5.48
N TRP A 20 -4.10 3.17 5.12
CA TRP A 20 -2.69 2.95 4.75
C TRP A 20 -1.86 2.40 5.92
N ALA A 21 -1.98 3.01 7.09
CA ALA A 21 -1.27 2.49 8.25
C ALA A 21 -1.96 1.27 8.88
N GLY A 22 -3.26 1.07 8.63
CA GLY A 22 -3.91 -0.23 8.80
C GLY A 22 -3.24 -1.33 7.95
N ALA A 23 -2.93 -1.06 6.68
CA ALA A 23 -2.24 -1.99 5.79
C ALA A 23 -0.82 -2.31 6.29
N LYS A 24 -0.07 -1.30 6.77
CA LYS A 24 1.24 -1.53 7.41
C LYS A 24 1.13 -2.43 8.64
N LYS A 25 0.18 -2.13 9.53
CA LYS A 25 -0.07 -2.91 10.74
C LYS A 25 -0.39 -4.37 10.40
N ALA A 26 -1.26 -4.60 9.42
CA ALA A 26 -1.64 -5.95 9.01
C ALA A 26 -0.44 -6.77 8.51
N CYS A 27 0.46 -6.17 7.71
CA CYS A 27 1.67 -6.89 7.28
C CYS A 27 2.62 -7.16 8.46
N ASP A 28 2.84 -6.17 9.33
CA ASP A 28 3.72 -6.28 10.50
C ASP A 28 3.25 -7.38 11.47
N GLU A 29 1.93 -7.52 11.68
CA GLU A 29 1.33 -8.57 12.51
C GLU A 29 1.51 -9.99 11.91
N LEU A 30 1.74 -10.09 10.60
CA LEU A 30 2.08 -11.33 9.91
C LEU A 30 3.59 -11.62 9.87
N GLY A 31 4.42 -10.75 10.47
CA GLY A 31 5.88 -10.83 10.36
C GLY A 31 6.39 -10.51 8.95
N MET A 32 5.60 -9.79 8.16
CA MET A 32 5.92 -9.36 6.79
C MET A 32 6.01 -7.84 6.70
N SER A 33 6.45 -7.35 5.55
CA SER A 33 6.52 -5.90 5.29
C SER A 33 5.55 -5.48 4.20
N LEU A 34 5.01 -4.26 4.35
CA LEU A 34 4.30 -3.61 3.27
C LEU A 34 5.30 -3.23 2.18
N THR A 35 5.02 -3.67 0.96
CA THR A 35 5.94 -3.53 -0.19
C THR A 35 6.13 -2.05 -0.58
N ASP A 36 7.36 -1.62 -0.85
CA ASP A 36 7.65 -0.28 -1.38
C ASP A 36 7.15 -0.10 -2.82
N ASP A 37 7.06 1.15 -3.29
CA ASP A 37 6.47 1.45 -4.60
C ASP A 37 7.29 0.84 -5.75
N SER A 38 8.62 0.79 -5.63
CA SER A 38 9.51 0.31 -6.68
C SER A 38 9.35 -1.20 -6.89
N LYS A 39 9.25 -1.97 -5.80
CA LYS A 39 8.97 -3.42 -5.83
C LYS A 39 7.55 -3.66 -6.32
N LEU A 40 6.56 -2.94 -5.77
CA LEU A 40 5.15 -3.13 -6.10
C LEU A 40 4.88 -2.84 -7.58
N ARG A 41 5.49 -1.80 -8.15
CA ARG A 41 5.41 -1.48 -9.60
C ARG A 41 6.04 -2.54 -10.48
N ARG A 42 7.16 -3.15 -10.06
CA ARG A 42 7.78 -4.26 -10.81
C ARG A 42 6.85 -5.46 -10.88
N LEU A 43 6.18 -5.80 -9.77
CA LEU A 43 5.17 -6.87 -9.74
C LEU A 43 3.95 -6.53 -10.60
N ALA A 44 3.44 -5.29 -10.48
CA ALA A 44 2.30 -4.81 -11.25
C ALA A 44 2.55 -4.74 -12.77
N LYS A 45 3.80 -4.65 -13.22
CA LYS A 45 4.15 -4.63 -14.65
C LYS A 45 4.34 -6.01 -15.28
N LYS A 46 4.33 -7.08 -14.48
CA LYS A 46 4.32 -8.45 -15.01
C LYS A 46 3.09 -8.68 -15.87
N THR A 47 3.20 -9.59 -16.83
CA THR A 47 2.06 -10.03 -17.62
C THR A 47 0.99 -10.67 -16.73
N THR A 48 -0.26 -10.71 -17.19
CA THR A 48 -1.34 -11.39 -16.47
C THR A 48 -0.99 -12.84 -16.17
N ALA A 49 -0.45 -13.57 -17.17
CA ALA A 49 -0.05 -14.95 -17.02
C ALA A 49 1.03 -15.16 -15.94
N GLU A 50 2.07 -14.30 -15.90
CA GLU A 50 3.08 -14.35 -14.85
C GLU A 50 2.50 -14.06 -13.46
N LYS A 51 1.57 -13.11 -13.36
CA LYS A 51 0.92 -12.78 -12.08
C LYS A 51 0.11 -13.95 -11.56
N GLU A 52 -0.70 -14.58 -12.42
CA GLU A 52 -1.49 -15.76 -12.07
C GLU A 52 -0.59 -16.92 -11.64
N GLN A 53 0.51 -17.17 -12.36
CA GLN A 53 1.48 -18.21 -12.01
C GLN A 53 2.13 -17.96 -10.63
N LEU A 54 2.35 -16.70 -10.27
CA LEU A 54 2.92 -16.29 -8.98
C LEU A 54 1.86 -16.12 -7.87
N GLY A 55 0.57 -16.36 -8.16
CA GLY A 55 -0.52 -16.11 -7.21
C GLY A 55 -0.71 -14.62 -6.88
N LEU A 56 -0.23 -13.72 -7.75
CA LEU A 56 -0.34 -12.28 -7.58
C LEU A 56 -1.70 -11.77 -8.08
N PRO A 57 -2.19 -10.65 -7.49
CA PRO A 57 -3.35 -9.96 -8.02
C PRO A 57 -3.15 -9.51 -9.48
N THR A 58 -4.19 -9.58 -10.29
CA THR A 58 -4.16 -9.10 -11.68
C THR A 58 -4.72 -7.69 -11.85
N SER A 59 -5.43 -7.18 -10.84
CA SER A 59 -6.08 -5.86 -10.86
C SER A 59 -6.28 -5.28 -9.46
N GLY A 60 -6.59 -3.98 -9.42
CA GLY A 60 -6.87 -3.22 -8.20
C GLY A 60 -5.72 -2.32 -7.77
N TRP A 61 -6.04 -1.37 -6.88
CA TRP A 61 -5.07 -0.47 -6.28
C TRP A 61 -4.52 -1.09 -5.00
N PHE A 62 -3.21 -1.02 -4.82
CA PHE A 62 -2.52 -1.55 -3.65
C PHE A 62 -1.67 -0.48 -3.00
N TRP A 63 -1.77 -0.37 -1.68
CA TRP A 63 -0.93 0.52 -0.90
C TRP A 63 0.56 0.12 -1.01
N SER A 64 1.41 1.12 -1.22
CA SER A 64 2.86 1.02 -1.07
C SER A 64 3.27 1.49 0.33
N SER A 65 4.40 1.03 0.86
CA SER A 65 4.97 1.58 2.10
C SER A 65 5.54 3.00 1.97
N THR A 66 5.64 3.54 0.74
CA THR A 66 6.14 4.89 0.47
C THR A 66 5.10 5.97 0.81
N GLU A 67 5.46 6.85 1.75
CA GLU A 67 4.68 8.05 2.09
C GLU A 67 4.81 9.12 1.00
N HIS A 68 3.73 9.85 0.71
CA HIS A 68 3.76 11.01 -0.20
C HIS A 68 3.80 12.33 0.58
N SER A 69 2.93 12.48 1.59
CA SER A 69 2.86 13.65 2.46
C SER A 69 2.14 13.29 3.78
N ALA A 70 2.09 14.22 4.73
CA ALA A 70 1.25 14.03 5.92
C ALA A 70 -0.21 13.85 5.49
N GLY A 71 -0.76 12.65 5.66
CA GLY A 71 -2.12 12.31 5.22
C GLY A 71 -2.24 11.64 3.85
N ALA A 72 -1.15 11.37 3.14
CA ALA A 72 -1.19 10.68 1.84
C ALA A 72 -0.02 9.72 1.62
N ALA A 73 -0.30 8.64 0.91
CA ALA A 73 0.69 7.63 0.55
C ALA A 73 0.52 7.20 -0.92
N TYR A 74 1.52 6.51 -1.45
CA TYR A 74 1.43 5.98 -2.80
C TYR A 74 0.64 4.67 -2.86
N MET A 75 -0.11 4.51 -3.93
CA MET A 75 -0.72 3.24 -4.33
C MET A 75 -0.34 2.91 -5.78
N VAL A 76 -0.31 1.62 -6.09
CA VAL A 76 0.03 1.10 -7.41
C VAL A 76 -1.14 0.30 -7.98
N TYR A 77 -1.48 0.56 -9.24
CA TYR A 77 -2.53 -0.15 -9.96
C TYR A 77 -1.97 -1.41 -10.61
N PHE A 78 -2.49 -2.59 -10.23
CA PHE A 78 -1.95 -3.87 -10.68
C PHE A 78 -2.26 -4.21 -12.14
N THR A 79 -3.10 -3.44 -12.83
CA THR A 79 -3.37 -3.67 -14.25
C THR A 79 -2.21 -3.19 -15.14
N ASN A 80 -1.58 -2.07 -14.81
CA ASN A 80 -0.56 -1.42 -15.67
C ASN A 80 0.66 -0.85 -14.92
N GLY A 81 0.70 -0.93 -13.60
CA GLY A 81 1.76 -0.37 -12.77
C GLY A 81 1.73 1.16 -12.62
N GLU A 82 0.59 1.80 -12.94
CA GLU A 82 0.35 3.21 -12.64
C GLU A 82 0.53 3.47 -11.14
N THR A 83 1.13 4.61 -10.80
CA THR A 83 1.39 5.00 -9.41
C THR A 83 0.74 6.33 -9.14
N ARG A 84 0.00 6.42 -8.04
CA ARG A 84 -0.77 7.61 -7.68
C ARG A 84 -0.69 7.84 -6.18
N ALA A 85 -0.63 9.11 -5.78
CA ALA A 85 -0.83 9.49 -4.38
C ALA A 85 -2.32 9.45 -4.03
N ALA A 86 -2.65 8.84 -2.91
CA ALA A 86 -4.00 8.79 -2.37
C ALA A 86 -3.99 9.20 -0.90
N LEU A 87 -5.09 9.84 -0.47
CA LEU A 87 -5.29 10.15 0.94
C LEU A 87 -5.35 8.84 1.73
N ASN A 88 -4.68 8.82 2.87
CA ASN A 88 -4.47 7.60 3.66
C ASN A 88 -5.76 7.00 4.23
N TYR A 89 -6.87 7.76 4.21
CA TYR A 89 -8.21 7.28 4.53
C TYR A 89 -8.94 6.62 3.35
N ASN A 90 -8.31 6.48 2.19
CA ASN A 90 -8.91 5.82 1.04
C ASN A 90 -9.05 4.31 1.27
N SER A 91 -10.29 3.84 1.40
CA SER A 91 -10.62 2.43 1.63
C SER A 91 -10.59 1.55 0.38
N SER A 92 -10.44 2.14 -0.82
CA SER A 92 -10.43 1.37 -2.09
C SER A 92 -9.12 0.63 -2.36
N ALA A 93 -8.03 1.03 -1.71
CA ALA A 93 -6.72 0.42 -1.88
C ALA A 93 -6.54 -0.80 -0.95
N LYS A 94 -6.09 -1.90 -1.55
CA LYS A 94 -5.81 -3.19 -0.92
C LYS A 94 -4.38 -3.26 -0.39
N VAL A 95 -4.04 -4.37 0.26
CA VAL A 95 -2.70 -4.63 0.81
C VAL A 95 -2.06 -5.82 0.12
N LEU A 96 -0.75 -5.73 -0.15
CA LEU A 96 0.10 -6.84 -0.56
C LEU A 96 1.34 -6.86 0.33
N CYS A 97 1.39 -7.83 1.24
CA CYS A 97 2.51 -8.07 2.13
C CYS A 97 3.49 -9.04 1.46
N VAL A 98 4.77 -8.74 1.54
CA VAL A 98 5.83 -9.64 1.06
C VAL A 98 6.76 -9.90 2.23
N GLY A 99 7.01 -11.18 2.52
CA GLY A 99 8.05 -11.60 3.45
C GLY A 99 9.42 -11.42 2.80
N ASP A 100 10.40 -10.94 3.55
CA ASP A 100 11.79 -10.87 3.11
C ASP A 100 12.44 -12.27 3.06
#